data_AF-A0A7S1RP51-F1
#
_entry.id   AF-A0A7S1RP51-F1
#
_cell.length_a   1.000
_cell.length_b   1.000
_cell.length_c   1.000
_cell.angle_alpha   90.00
_cell.angle_beta   90.00
_cell.angle_gamma   90.00
#
_symmetry.space_group_name_H-M   'P 1'
#
loop_
_entity.id
_entity.type
_entity.pdbx_description
1 polymer ?
#
loop_
_entity_poly.entity_id
_entity_poly.type
_entity_poly.pdbx_seq_one_letter_code
_entity_poly.pdbx_strand_id
1 'polypeptide(L)'
;DHAWVDSTGKYVWVSCFRQGGVGMHMLDYATGELIHSITGLDKYVPHQYTYTAGIHGVGTLGQKGSYLVVATCSCHSIEVCIPTVPWSFPVPESVWSTGVLFIVDLSSLEHTVETVHV
;
A
#
# COMPACT_ATOMS: atom_id res chain seq x y z
N ASP A 1 -7.54 -2.63 4.78
CA ASP A 1 -6.17 -2.15 5.07
C ASP A 1 -5.38 -3.31 5.63
N HIS A 2 -4.08 -3.36 5.35
CA HIS A 2 -3.18 -4.35 5.94
C HIS A 2 -2.13 -3.63 6.75
N ALA A 3 -1.78 -4.19 7.91
CA ALA A 3 -0.77 -3.60 8.79
C ALA A 3 0.39 -4.58 8.98
N TRP A 4 1.61 -4.07 8.98
CA TRP A 4 2.82 -4.84 9.23
C TRP A 4 3.72 -4.06 10.19
N VAL A 5 4.00 -4.66 11.35
CA VAL A 5 4.93 -4.07 12.32
C VAL A 5 6.35 -4.25 11.80
N ASP A 6 7.15 -3.20 11.90
CA ASP A 6 8.55 -3.25 11.48
C ASP A 6 9.40 -4.11 12.43
N SER A 7 10.67 -4.32 12.10
CA SER A 7 11.55 -5.16 12.93
C SER A 7 11.89 -4.56 14.30
N THR A 8 11.64 -3.26 14.51
CA THR A 8 11.90 -2.60 15.80
C THR A 8 10.73 -2.70 16.76
N GLY A 9 9.53 -2.97 16.25
CA GLY A 9 8.29 -2.92 17.02
C GLY A 9 7.80 -1.50 17.31
N LYS A 10 8.59 -0.47 16.96
CA LYS A 10 8.25 0.94 17.18
C LYS A 10 7.32 1.46 16.10
N TYR A 11 7.44 0.95 14.88
CA TYR A 11 6.74 1.49 13.73
C TYR A 11 5.84 0.45 13.07
N VAL A 12 4.75 0.91 12.48
CA VAL A 12 3.81 0.08 11.74
C VAL A 12 3.59 0.65 10.36
N TRP A 13 3.72 -0.20 9.34
CA TRP A 13 3.28 0.10 8.00
C TRP A 13 1.80 -0.24 7.86
N VAL A 14 1.02 0.65 7.27
CA VAL A 14 -0.40 0.47 6.99
C VAL A 14 -0.66 0.71 5.51
N SER A 15 -1.21 -0.29 4.84
CA SER A 15 -1.68 -0.23 3.47
C SER A 15 -3.11 0.30 3.46
N CYS A 16 -3.34 1.43 2.81
CA CYS A 16 -4.63 2.08 2.72
C CYS A 16 -5.14 2.06 1.29
N PHE A 17 -6.41 1.70 1.11
CA PHE A 17 -7.06 1.63 -0.21
C PHE A 17 -8.32 2.49 -0.34
N ARG A 18 -8.62 3.35 0.64
CA ARG A 18 -9.74 4.30 0.55
C ARG A 18 -9.33 5.49 -0.30
N GLN A 19 -10.27 6.05 -1.08
CA GLN A 19 -10.02 7.19 -1.98
C GLN A 19 -9.28 8.37 -1.32
N GLY A 20 -9.54 8.64 -0.03
CA GLY A 20 -8.72 9.53 0.77
C GLY A 20 -7.57 8.76 1.43
N GLY A 21 -6.35 8.97 0.94
CA GLY A 21 -5.14 8.34 1.49
C GLY A 21 -4.83 6.96 0.93
N VAL A 22 -5.02 6.73 -0.38
CA VAL A 22 -4.52 5.50 -1.02
C VAL A 22 -2.99 5.49 -0.98
N GLY A 23 -2.42 4.42 -0.44
CA GLY A 23 -0.98 4.33 -0.30
C GLY A 23 -0.50 3.33 0.73
N MET A 24 0.73 3.54 1.16
CA MET A 24 1.32 2.92 2.34
C MET A 24 1.82 4.01 3.27
N HIS A 25 1.52 3.86 4.55
CA HIS A 25 1.80 4.87 5.55
C HIS A 25 2.53 4.22 6.71
N MET A 26 3.66 4.80 7.10
CA MET A 26 4.39 4.39 8.30
C MET A 26 3.94 5.28 9.45
N LEU A 27 3.51 4.65 10.54
CA LEU A 27 3.07 5.32 11.75
C LEU A 27 3.99 4.93 12.92
N ASP A 28 4.19 5.84 13.87
CA ASP A 28 4.66 5.45 15.20
C ASP A 28 3.55 4.66 15.90
N TYR A 29 3.89 3.45 16.36
CA TYR A 29 2.92 2.52 16.92
C TYR A 29 2.31 3.03 18.23
N ALA A 30 3.08 3.78 19.03
CA ALA A 30 2.62 4.24 20.34
C ALA A 30 1.78 5.52 20.22
N THR A 31 2.18 6.45 19.36
CA THR A 31 1.53 7.77 19.26
C THR A 31 0.52 7.86 18.12
N GLY A 32 0.61 6.99 17.12
CA GLY A 32 -0.17 7.09 15.88
C GLY A 32 0.30 8.22 14.95
N GLU A 33 1.45 8.83 15.23
CA GLU A 33 2.03 9.89 14.40
C GLU A 33 2.43 9.35 13.02
N LEU A 34 2.11 10.11 11.96
CA LEU A 34 2.53 9.78 10.60
C LEU A 34 4.01 10.11 10.39
N ILE A 35 4.81 9.06 10.17
CA ILE A 35 6.26 9.15 9.98
C ILE A 35 6.62 9.25 8.51
N HIS A 36 5.94 8.51 7.64
CA HIS A 36 6.22 8.50 6.21
C HIS A 36 5.00 8.05 5.40
N SER A 37 4.90 8.49 4.14
CA SER A 37 3.84 8.08 3.23
C SER A 37 4.36 7.83 1.82
N ILE A 38 3.90 6.72 1.22
CA ILE A 38 4.07 6.39 -0.18
C ILE A 38 2.68 6.43 -0.82
N THR A 39 2.44 7.45 -1.65
CA THR A 39 1.13 7.73 -2.27
C THR A 39 1.18 7.52 -3.80
N GLY A 40 0.02 7.65 -4.48
CA GLY A 40 -0.04 7.62 -5.95
C GLY A 40 -0.12 6.22 -6.55
N LEU A 41 -0.51 5.22 -5.75
CA LEU A 41 -0.66 3.83 -6.18
C LEU A 41 -1.99 3.55 -6.91
N ASP A 42 -2.89 4.53 -7.00
CA ASP A 42 -4.27 4.38 -7.50
C ASP A 42 -4.38 4.14 -9.02
N LYS A 43 -3.36 4.52 -9.80
CA LYS A 43 -3.37 4.49 -11.28
C LYS A 43 -2.05 4.01 -11.90
N TYR A 44 -1.31 3.16 -11.20
CA TYR A 44 -0.01 2.68 -11.67
C TYR A 44 -0.09 1.99 -13.05
N VAL A 45 -1.19 1.29 -13.32
CA VAL A 45 -1.47 0.69 -14.62
C VAL A 45 -2.51 1.53 -15.38
N PRO A 46 -2.23 1.94 -16.64
CA PRO A 46 -3.18 2.74 -17.42
C PRO A 46 -4.58 2.11 -17.47
N HIS A 47 -5.59 2.96 -17.26
CA HIS A 47 -7.01 2.60 -17.32
C HIS A 47 -7.48 1.55 -16.30
N GLN A 48 -6.75 1.37 -15.19
CA GLN A 48 -7.11 0.46 -14.11
C GLN A 48 -6.99 1.17 -12.75
N TYR A 49 -7.92 0.86 -11.85
CA TYR A 49 -7.79 1.22 -10.45
C TYR A 49 -6.97 0.14 -9.76
N THR A 50 -5.83 0.51 -9.17
CA THR A 50 -4.94 -0.38 -8.44
C THR A 50 -4.87 0.07 -6.98
N TYR A 51 -4.88 -0.85 -6.03
CA TYR A 51 -4.73 -0.51 -4.62
C TYR A 51 -3.91 -1.55 -3.87
N THR A 52 -3.35 -1.15 -2.73
CA THR A 52 -2.55 -2.03 -1.89
C THR A 52 -3.45 -3.05 -1.18
N ALA A 53 -3.27 -4.32 -1.52
CA ALA A 53 -4.05 -5.44 -1.02
C ALA A 53 -3.29 -6.32 -0.02
N GLY A 54 -2.00 -6.06 0.18
CA GLY A 54 -1.20 -6.73 1.20
C GLY A 54 0.19 -6.13 1.26
N ILE A 55 0.79 -6.19 2.45
CA ILE A 55 2.16 -5.75 2.69
C ILE A 55 2.90 -6.76 3.55
N HIS A 56 4.19 -6.91 3.29
CA HIS A 56 5.12 -7.65 4.14
C HIS A 56 6.43 -6.85 4.24
N GLY A 57 6.78 -6.44 5.45
CA GLY A 57 7.99 -5.65 5.70
C GLY A 57 9.11 -6.46 6.33
N VAL A 58 10.34 -6.21 5.86
CA VAL A 58 11.57 -6.71 6.47
C VAL A 58 12.44 -5.52 6.85
N GLY A 59 12.89 -5.49 8.10
CA GLY A 59 13.72 -4.40 8.62
C GLY A 59 12.93 -3.16 9.02
N THR A 60 13.57 -1.99 8.91
CA THR A 60 13.00 -0.67 9.22
C THR A 60 13.47 0.41 8.25
N LEU A 61 12.84 1.58 8.29
CA LEU A 61 13.17 2.71 7.44
C LEU A 61 14.64 3.12 7.62
N GLY A 62 15.34 3.43 6.52
CA GLY A 62 16.74 3.89 6.54
C GLY A 62 17.77 2.81 6.92
N GLN A 63 17.35 1.58 7.21
CA GLN A 63 18.28 0.48 7.50
C GLN A 63 18.61 -0.29 6.22
N LYS A 64 19.92 -0.49 5.95
CA LYS A 64 20.44 -1.26 4.81
C LYS A 64 19.81 -2.66 4.75
N GLY A 65 19.29 -3.01 3.57
CA GLY A 65 18.65 -4.31 3.31
C GLY A 65 17.19 -4.41 3.76
N SER A 66 16.60 -3.32 4.25
CA SER A 66 15.18 -3.27 4.59
C SER A 66 14.33 -3.02 3.36
N TYR A 67 13.16 -3.65 3.29
CA TYR A 67 12.24 -3.52 2.16
C TYR A 67 10.78 -3.81 2.54
N LEU A 68 9.85 -3.35 1.72
CA LEU A 68 8.45 -3.77 1.73
C LEU A 68 8.12 -4.53 0.46
N VAL A 69 7.55 -5.72 0.60
CA VAL A 69 6.84 -6.40 -0.48
C VAL A 69 5.40 -5.93 -0.47
N VAL A 70 4.92 -5.43 -1.60
CA VAL A 70 3.58 -4.87 -1.72
C VAL A 70 2.81 -5.65 -2.77
N ALA A 71 1.77 -6.35 -2.30
CA ALA A 71 0.79 -6.97 -3.15
C ALA A 71 -0.30 -5.95 -3.49
N THR A 72 -0.65 -5.84 -4.77
CA THR A 72 -1.77 -5.02 -5.21
C THR A 72 -2.93 -5.87 -5.67
N CYS A 73 -4.12 -5.30 -5.56
CA CYS A 73 -5.31 -5.75 -6.27
C CYS A 73 -5.68 -4.67 -7.28
N SER A 74 -6.22 -5.11 -8.41
CA SER A 74 -6.55 -4.22 -9.52
C SER A 74 -7.90 -4.58 -10.11
N CYS A 75 -8.58 -3.58 -10.65
CA CYS A 75 -9.81 -3.71 -11.42
C CYS A 75 -9.89 -2.61 -12.48
N HIS A 76 -10.77 -2.76 -13.47
CA HIS A 76 -11.00 -1.73 -14.50
C HIS A 76 -11.59 -0.43 -13.93
N SER A 77 -12.41 -0.50 -12.88
CA SER A 77 -12.93 0.67 -12.19
C SER A 77 -13.26 0.34 -10.73
N ILE A 78 -13.26 1.35 -9.86
CA ILE A 78 -13.53 1.18 -8.43
C ILE A 78 -14.88 0.51 -8.14
N GLU A 79 -15.88 0.71 -9.01
CA GLU A 79 -17.22 0.12 -8.94
C GLU A 79 -17.19 -1.41 -9.03
N VAL A 80 -16.15 -1.97 -9.67
CA VAL A 80 -15.92 -3.40 -9.85
C VAL A 80 -15.03 -3.97 -8.72
N CYS A 81 -14.21 -3.12 -8.09
CA CYS A 81 -13.32 -3.52 -6.98
C CYS A 81 -14.04 -3.68 -5.64
N ILE A 82 -15.13 -2.95 -5.43
CA ILE A 82 -15.99 -3.11 -4.24
C ILE A 82 -16.74 -4.44 -4.41
N PRO A 83 -16.98 -5.24 -3.35
CA PRO A 83 -17.70 -6.51 -3.43
C PRO A 83 -19.19 -6.28 -3.71
N THR A 84 -19.52 -5.75 -4.88
CA THR A 84 -20.85 -5.55 -5.43
C THR A 84 -21.07 -6.44 -6.65
N VAL A 85 -20.00 -6.94 -7.27
CA VAL A 85 -20.08 -7.84 -8.41
C VAL A 85 -20.12 -9.28 -7.90
N PRO A 86 -21.20 -10.05 -8.14
CA PRO A 86 -21.16 -11.48 -7.86
C PRO A 86 -20.02 -12.08 -8.68
N TRP A 87 -19.13 -12.83 -8.02
CA TRP A 87 -18.04 -13.57 -8.66
C TRP A 87 -18.63 -14.54 -9.68
N SER A 88 -18.79 -14.11 -10.92
CA SER A 88 -19.21 -14.95 -12.03
C SER A 88 -17.99 -15.71 -12.53
N PHE A 89 -17.95 -17.01 -12.28
CA PHE A 89 -16.95 -17.89 -12.88
C PHE A 89 -17.56 -18.53 -14.15
N PRO A 90 -16.87 -18.49 -15.30
CA PRO A 90 -15.57 -17.87 -15.54
C PRO A 90 -15.65 -16.34 -15.64
N VAL A 91 -14.59 -15.66 -15.20
CA VAL A 91 -14.45 -14.20 -15.31
C VAL A 91 -14.17 -13.84 -16.77
N PRO A 92 -15.00 -13.02 -17.45
CA PRO A 92 -14.77 -12.61 -18.83
C PRO A 92 -13.39 -11.95 -19.01
N GLU A 93 -12.69 -12.24 -20.12
CA GLU A 93 -11.35 -11.70 -20.38
C GLU A 93 -11.34 -10.16 -20.45
N SER A 94 -12.45 -9.55 -20.91
CA SER A 94 -12.62 -8.09 -20.97
C SER A 94 -12.66 -7.40 -19.61
N VAL A 95 -12.73 -8.16 -18.51
CA VAL A 95 -12.68 -7.61 -17.14
C VAL A 95 -11.42 -8.06 -16.38
N TRP A 96 -10.49 -8.74 -17.03
CA TRP A 96 -9.21 -9.11 -16.43
C TRP A 96 -8.40 -7.86 -16.12
N SER A 97 -7.77 -7.86 -14.95
CA SER A 97 -6.94 -6.75 -14.50
C SER A 97 -5.55 -7.24 -14.14
N THR A 98 -4.57 -6.36 -14.32
CA THR A 98 -3.17 -6.66 -14.01
C THR A 98 -2.87 -6.21 -12.58
N GLY A 99 -2.64 -7.18 -11.70
CA GLY A 99 -2.04 -6.94 -10.39
C GLY A 99 -0.53 -6.74 -10.52
N VAL A 100 0.00 -5.67 -9.93
CA VAL A 100 1.44 -5.41 -9.84
C VAL A 100 1.95 -5.86 -8.48
N LEU A 101 3.03 -6.63 -8.46
CA LEU A 101 3.81 -6.88 -7.25
C LEU A 101 5.07 -6.01 -7.33
N PHE A 102 5.34 -5.23 -6.30
CA PHE A 102 6.58 -4.45 -6.25
C PHE A 102 7.25 -4.53 -4.88
N ILE A 103 8.56 -4.31 -4.90
CA ILE A 103 9.41 -4.27 -3.72
C ILE A 103 9.87 -2.82 -3.57
N VAL A 104 9.54 -2.21 -2.43
CA VAL A 104 10.02 -0.88 -2.06
C VAL A 104 11.28 -1.05 -1.22
N ASP A 105 12.40 -0.54 -1.71
CA ASP A 105 13.62 -0.45 -0.91
C ASP A 105 13.44 0.63 0.16
N LEU A 106 13.49 0.23 1.43
CA LEU A 106 13.37 1.15 2.56
C LEU A 106 14.72 1.75 2.96
N SER A 107 15.83 1.18 2.49
CA SER A 107 17.17 1.61 2.89
C SER A 107 17.56 2.96 2.29
N SER A 108 16.95 3.34 1.17
CA SER A 108 17.14 4.64 0.52
C SER A 108 16.17 5.71 1.00
N LEU A 109 15.21 5.38 1.86
CA LEU A 109 14.23 6.33 2.37
C LEU A 109 14.75 6.97 3.66
N GLU A 110 14.90 8.29 3.65
CA GLU A 110 15.24 9.05 4.86
C GLU A 110 14.02 9.20 5.78
N HIS A 111 14.26 9.29 7.09
CA HIS A 111 13.24 9.71 8.07
C HIS A 111 12.83 11.17 7.78
N THR A 112 11.87 11.37 6.89
CA THR A 112 11.25 12.68 6.68
C THR A 112 10.05 12.78 7.59
N VAL A 113 10.29 13.26 8.82
CA VAL A 113 9.19 13.70 9.71
C VAL A 113 8.68 15.02 9.15
N GLU A 114 7.62 14.98 8.34
CA GLU A 114 6.85 16.19 8.06
C GLU A 114 5.99 16.50 9.28
N THR A 115 6.48 17.39 10.14
CA THR A 115 5.67 17.92 11.24
C THR A 115 4.54 18.76 10.65
N VAL A 116 3.35 18.16 10.54
CA VAL A 116 2.13 18.91 10.17
C VAL A 116 1.69 19.71 11.41
N HIS A 117 1.99 21.00 11.42
CA HIS A 117 1.38 21.93 12.37
C HIS A 117 -0.10 22.11 11.98
N VAL A 118 -1.00 21.68 12.87
CA VAL A 118 -2.45 21.93 12.77
C VAL A 118 -2.79 23.27 13.40
#